data_AF-A0A6I0E0P9-F1
#
_entry.id   AF-A0A6I0E0P9-F1
#
_cell.length_a   1.000
_cell.length_b   1.000
_cell.length_c   1.000
_cell.angle_alpha   90.00
_cell.angle_beta   90.00
_cell.angle_gamma   90.00
#
_symmetry.space_group_name_H-M   'P 1'
#
loop_
_entity.id
_entity.type
_entity.pdbx_description
1 polymer ?
#
loop_
_entity_poly.entity_id
_entity_poly.type
_entity_poly.pdbx_seq_one_letter_code
_entity_poly.pdbx_strand_id
1 'polypeptide(L)'
;MASENWDDHDRSGRYTARDFAYNYLNSCEPNAIIFTNGDNDTFPLWYAQEVEGIRTDVRIVNLSLLGTDWYIDQMKMKCYQSEPIPISMNHNQYVQGTRDIVYIYNRVNEAVELRSIMNFVASDDLNTRLQVPGEAPLDYLPTNKIKLTVNKEKVLSTGTVKAKDEALIVPTMEWSIKGNYIQKSAMMILEIIANNNWERPIYFVSPYGDSDVGLADYLQHDGFAYRLVPIKSVAPDFLSIGRIDEDLLYDKLINKFRWGRMNEPDVFIDHNNQRTAMVLKIRNTFNRLAEKLIVEGKTDSAINVLNKVYDLMPHEKYPYDFFMIGIAENYYKLNQTERANEILKKYNDITVQKLKYYSSLGSRFDGYFDYDFRVNIQTLSELSGIAATYNQTALQNEIDNGINLFINKYSSRRN
;
A
#
# COMPACT_ATOMS: atom_id res chain seq x y z
N MET A 1 -6.55 39.87 0.49
CA MET A 1 -6.50 38.44 0.10
C MET A 1 -5.70 38.18 -1.19
N ALA A 2 -5.02 39.19 -1.78
CA ALA A 2 -4.22 39.01 -3.01
C ALA A 2 -2.79 39.61 -2.91
N SER A 3 -2.31 39.92 -1.69
CA SER A 3 -0.96 40.48 -1.46
C SER A 3 -0.12 39.66 -0.47
N GLU A 4 -0.74 38.76 0.29
CA GLU A 4 -0.15 37.88 1.29
C GLU A 4 -0.75 36.49 1.07
N ASN A 5 0.01 35.40 1.30
CA ASN A 5 -0.42 34.00 1.16
C ASN A 5 -0.82 33.57 -0.28
N TRP A 6 -0.15 34.10 -1.31
CA TRP A 6 -0.35 33.63 -2.69
C TRP A 6 0.43 32.34 -2.98
N ASP A 7 1.63 32.24 -2.43
CA ASP A 7 2.57 31.13 -2.62
C ASP A 7 2.11 29.81 -1.98
N ASP A 8 1.44 29.85 -0.82
CA ASP A 8 0.88 28.68 -0.15
C ASP A 8 -0.51 28.25 -0.67
N HIS A 9 -1.14 29.08 -1.51
CA HIS A 9 -2.42 28.79 -2.20
C HIS A 9 -2.25 28.54 -3.71
N ASP A 10 -1.08 28.82 -4.28
CA ASP A 10 -0.77 28.52 -5.67
C ASP A 10 -0.68 27.00 -5.91
N ARG A 11 -1.41 26.52 -6.93
CA ARG A 11 -1.41 25.11 -7.38
C ARG A 11 -0.80 24.96 -8.78
N SER A 12 -0.24 26.03 -9.33
CA SER A 12 0.41 26.03 -10.63
C SER A 12 1.55 25.01 -10.66
N GLY A 13 1.65 24.26 -11.75
CA GLY A 13 2.69 23.24 -11.92
C GLY A 13 2.54 21.99 -11.04
N ARG A 14 1.54 21.93 -10.15
CA ARG A 14 1.35 20.80 -9.22
C ARG A 14 0.46 19.72 -9.84
N TYR A 15 1.07 18.66 -10.36
CA TYR A 15 0.37 17.57 -11.06
C TYR A 15 0.40 16.23 -10.31
N THR A 16 0.77 16.23 -9.02
CA THR A 16 0.93 15.03 -8.19
C THR A 16 -0.32 14.14 -8.16
N ALA A 17 -1.51 14.71 -7.97
CA ALA A 17 -2.75 13.93 -7.91
C ALA A 17 -3.02 13.17 -9.22
N ARG A 18 -2.89 13.86 -10.37
CA ARG A 18 -3.05 13.27 -11.70
C ARG A 18 -2.00 12.19 -11.96
N ASP A 19 -0.74 12.49 -11.67
CA ASP A 19 0.38 11.60 -11.99
C ASP A 19 0.41 10.37 -11.05
N PHE A 20 -0.04 10.51 -9.79
CA PHE A 20 -0.24 9.38 -8.90
C PHE A 20 -1.39 8.50 -9.37
N ALA A 21 -2.50 9.07 -9.86
CA ALA A 21 -3.58 8.31 -10.48
C ALA A 21 -3.09 7.54 -11.72
N TYR A 22 -2.28 8.21 -12.56
CA TYR A 22 -1.59 7.56 -13.67
C TYR A 22 -0.72 6.39 -13.19
N ASN A 23 0.05 6.54 -12.11
CA ASN A 23 0.92 5.48 -11.59
C ASN A 23 0.14 4.30 -10.98
N TYR A 24 -0.99 4.55 -10.31
CA TYR A 24 -1.89 3.48 -9.86
C TYR A 24 -2.36 2.64 -11.03
N LEU A 25 -2.93 3.29 -12.06
CA LEU A 25 -3.43 2.59 -13.24
C LEU A 25 -2.30 1.87 -13.99
N ASN A 26 -1.12 2.48 -14.09
CA ASN A 26 0.05 1.87 -14.73
C ASN A 26 0.84 0.91 -13.82
N SER A 27 0.41 0.71 -12.57
CA SER A 27 0.83 -0.44 -11.76
C SER A 27 0.11 -1.71 -12.21
N CYS A 28 -1.08 -1.58 -12.82
CA CYS A 28 -1.88 -2.72 -13.23
C CYS A 28 -1.48 -3.27 -14.60
N GLU A 29 -1.44 -4.59 -14.74
CA GLU A 29 -1.40 -5.27 -16.05
C GLU A 29 -2.66 -4.98 -16.89
N PRO A 30 -2.64 -5.24 -18.22
CA PRO A 30 -3.80 -4.99 -19.10
C PRO A 30 -5.10 -5.68 -18.64
N ASN A 31 -6.23 -5.00 -18.81
CA ASN A 31 -7.59 -5.46 -18.47
C ASN A 31 -7.78 -5.86 -16.99
N ALA A 32 -6.92 -5.36 -16.10
CA ALA A 32 -6.97 -5.64 -14.68
C ALA A 32 -8.26 -5.14 -14.00
N ILE A 33 -8.54 -5.69 -12.82
CA ILE A 33 -9.49 -5.18 -11.83
C ILE A 33 -8.66 -4.60 -10.68
N ILE A 34 -8.91 -3.36 -10.28
CA ILE A 34 -8.30 -2.74 -9.11
C ILE A 34 -9.37 -2.37 -8.09
N PHE A 35 -9.24 -2.90 -6.88
CA PHE A 35 -10.08 -2.54 -5.74
C PHE A 35 -9.50 -1.32 -5.03
N THR A 36 -10.35 -0.32 -4.83
CA THR A 36 -10.05 0.98 -4.22
C THR A 36 -10.87 1.13 -2.93
N ASN A 37 -10.33 1.79 -1.90
CA ASN A 37 -11.00 1.81 -0.59
C ASN A 37 -12.03 2.94 -0.46
N GLY A 38 -11.81 4.09 -1.12
CA GLY A 38 -12.68 5.24 -0.93
C GLY A 38 -12.45 6.40 -1.90
N ASP A 39 -12.85 7.58 -1.49
CA ASP A 39 -12.80 8.81 -2.31
C ASP A 39 -11.38 9.21 -2.73
N ASN A 40 -10.43 9.16 -1.80
CA ASN A 40 -9.06 9.65 -1.98
C ASN A 40 -8.22 8.84 -2.99
N ASP A 41 -8.54 7.55 -3.17
CA ASP A 41 -7.93 6.71 -4.20
C ASP A 41 -8.81 6.59 -5.45
N THR A 42 -10.14 6.52 -5.31
CA THR A 42 -11.04 6.29 -6.45
C THR A 42 -11.19 7.51 -7.36
N PHE A 43 -11.44 8.71 -6.81
CA PHE A 43 -11.80 9.86 -7.63
C PHE A 43 -10.67 10.34 -8.56
N PRO A 44 -9.39 10.38 -8.13
CA PRO A 44 -8.30 10.68 -9.04
C PRO A 44 -8.18 9.65 -10.17
N LEU A 45 -8.43 8.37 -9.89
CA LEU A 45 -8.39 7.29 -10.87
C LEU A 45 -9.53 7.41 -11.89
N TRP A 46 -10.76 7.71 -11.45
CA TRP A 46 -11.87 8.02 -12.36
C TRP A 46 -11.58 9.26 -13.19
N TYR A 47 -11.07 10.35 -12.61
CA TYR A 47 -10.65 11.52 -13.40
C TYR A 47 -9.66 11.13 -14.50
N ALA A 48 -8.64 10.34 -14.18
CA ALA A 48 -7.64 9.90 -15.15
C ALA A 48 -8.25 9.06 -16.29
N GLN A 49 -9.29 8.27 -16.03
CA GLN A 49 -10.00 7.52 -17.07
C GLN A 49 -10.97 8.38 -17.87
N GLU A 50 -11.90 9.05 -17.18
CA GLU A 50 -13.05 9.74 -17.78
C GLU A 50 -12.66 11.01 -18.54
N VAL A 51 -11.61 11.71 -18.08
CA VAL A 51 -11.18 12.99 -18.65
C VAL A 51 -9.93 12.83 -19.51
N GLU A 52 -8.93 12.09 -19.01
CA GLU A 52 -7.62 11.99 -19.65
C GLU A 52 -7.47 10.72 -20.52
N GLY A 53 -8.44 9.80 -20.50
CA GLY A 53 -8.42 8.58 -21.30
C GLY A 53 -7.34 7.57 -20.92
N ILE A 54 -6.78 7.66 -19.71
CA ILE A 54 -5.66 6.83 -19.26
C ILE A 54 -6.17 5.46 -18.83
N ARG A 55 -5.66 4.38 -19.44
CA ARG A 55 -5.89 3.00 -19.01
C ARG A 55 -7.38 2.65 -18.81
N THR A 56 -8.22 3.02 -19.79
CA THR A 56 -9.67 2.70 -19.80
C THR A 56 -9.97 1.19 -19.91
N ASP A 57 -8.94 0.35 -20.02
CA ASP A 57 -9.01 -1.11 -19.90
C ASP A 57 -9.10 -1.59 -18.44
N VAL A 58 -8.54 -0.84 -17.48
CA VAL A 58 -8.53 -1.20 -16.06
C VAL A 58 -9.90 -0.93 -15.44
N ARG A 59 -10.48 -1.91 -14.74
CA ARG A 59 -11.74 -1.70 -14.00
C ARG A 59 -11.44 -1.22 -12.59
N ILE A 60 -11.85 0.01 -12.28
CA ILE A 60 -11.80 0.56 -10.92
C ILE A 60 -13.05 0.13 -10.16
N VAL A 61 -12.86 -0.50 -9.00
CA VAL A 61 -13.94 -0.99 -8.13
C VAL A 61 -13.81 -0.38 -6.74
N ASN A 62 -14.67 0.60 -6.44
CA ASN A 62 -14.71 1.26 -5.14
C ASN A 62 -15.45 0.40 -4.12
N LEU A 63 -14.75 -0.01 -3.06
CA LEU A 63 -15.28 -0.89 -2.02
C LEU A 63 -16.34 -0.23 -1.12
N SER A 64 -16.31 1.10 -0.97
CA SER A 64 -17.39 1.84 -0.31
C SER A 64 -18.70 1.79 -1.10
N LEU A 65 -18.63 1.52 -2.41
CA LEU A 65 -19.80 1.35 -3.28
C LEU A 65 -20.11 -0.12 -3.58
N LEU A 66 -19.14 -1.04 -3.47
CA LEU A 66 -19.29 -2.48 -3.76
C LEU A 66 -20.20 -3.25 -2.77
N GLY A 67 -21.03 -2.56 -2.00
CA GLY A 67 -22.14 -3.14 -1.23
C GLY A 67 -23.52 -2.80 -1.79
N THR A 68 -23.60 -1.91 -2.79
CA THR A 68 -24.87 -1.49 -3.39
C THR A 68 -25.18 -2.34 -4.63
N ASP A 69 -26.45 -2.66 -4.80
CA ASP A 69 -26.96 -3.47 -5.89
C ASP A 69 -26.72 -2.84 -7.26
N TRP A 70 -27.02 -1.54 -7.39
CA TRP A 70 -26.81 -0.79 -8.63
C TRP A 70 -25.33 -0.75 -9.05
N TYR A 71 -24.40 -0.69 -8.10
CA TYR A 71 -22.97 -0.64 -8.42
C TYR A 71 -22.46 -2.02 -8.83
N ILE A 72 -22.92 -3.07 -8.15
CA ILE A 72 -22.66 -4.47 -8.56
C ILE A 72 -23.19 -4.71 -9.99
N ASP A 73 -24.39 -4.23 -10.31
CA ASP A 73 -24.94 -4.33 -11.67
C ASP A 73 -24.08 -3.58 -12.70
N GLN A 74 -23.60 -2.38 -12.38
CA GLN A 74 -22.67 -1.65 -13.25
C GLN A 74 -21.35 -2.40 -13.48
N MET A 75 -20.82 -3.09 -12.46
CA MET A 75 -19.60 -3.89 -12.59
C MET A 75 -19.77 -5.08 -13.53
N LYS A 76 -21.00 -5.59 -13.68
CA LYS A 76 -21.36 -6.66 -14.63
C LYS A 76 -21.53 -6.17 -16.07
N MET A 77 -21.42 -4.86 -16.31
CA MET A 77 -21.50 -4.27 -17.65
C MET A 77 -20.10 -3.93 -18.18
N LYS A 78 -19.92 -4.03 -19.50
CA LYS A 78 -18.72 -3.53 -20.19
C LYS A 78 -18.66 -2.00 -20.04
N CYS A 79 -17.49 -1.47 -19.71
CA CYS A 79 -17.25 -0.04 -19.56
C CYS A 79 -15.98 0.31 -20.33
N TYR A 80 -16.10 1.15 -21.34
CA TYR A 80 -15.01 1.47 -22.27
C TYR A 80 -14.33 0.21 -22.84
N GLN A 81 -13.02 0.08 -22.64
CA GLN A 81 -12.22 -1.07 -23.05
C GLN A 81 -12.21 -2.19 -21.99
N SER A 82 -12.74 -1.93 -20.80
CA SER A 82 -12.76 -2.87 -19.69
C SER A 82 -13.91 -3.86 -19.81
N GLU A 83 -13.58 -5.15 -19.89
CA GLU A 83 -14.58 -6.22 -19.92
C GLU A 83 -15.43 -6.25 -18.62
N PRO A 84 -16.63 -6.86 -18.65
CA PRO A 84 -17.41 -7.14 -17.45
C PRO A 84 -16.60 -7.85 -16.36
N ILE A 85 -16.91 -7.56 -15.09
CA ILE A 85 -16.37 -8.32 -13.96
C ILE A 85 -17.07 -9.69 -13.88
N PRO A 86 -16.35 -10.80 -13.62
CA PRO A 86 -16.92 -12.14 -13.56
C PRO A 86 -17.71 -12.36 -12.25
N ILE A 87 -18.89 -11.76 -12.13
CA ILE A 87 -19.81 -11.99 -11.00
C ILE A 87 -20.90 -12.94 -11.47
N SER A 88 -21.01 -14.11 -10.84
CA SER A 88 -21.98 -15.14 -11.21
C SER A 88 -23.34 -14.98 -10.52
N MET A 89 -23.37 -14.29 -9.37
CA MET A 89 -24.60 -13.99 -8.64
C MET A 89 -25.61 -13.17 -9.48
N ASN A 90 -26.89 -13.45 -9.29
CA ASN A 90 -28.02 -12.72 -9.87
C ASN A 90 -28.44 -11.54 -8.97
N HIS A 91 -29.13 -10.55 -9.54
CA HIS A 91 -29.52 -9.31 -8.85
C HIS A 91 -30.25 -9.55 -7.52
N ASN A 92 -31.19 -10.49 -7.48
CA ASN A 92 -31.93 -10.84 -6.25
C ASN A 92 -31.05 -11.41 -5.13
N GLN A 93 -29.84 -11.88 -5.42
CA GLN A 93 -28.93 -12.45 -4.44
C GLN A 93 -28.10 -11.38 -3.71
N TYR A 94 -28.06 -10.14 -4.21
CA TYR A 94 -27.31 -9.02 -3.63
C TYR A 94 -28.09 -7.70 -3.53
N VAL A 95 -29.37 -7.68 -3.88
CA VAL A 95 -30.27 -6.53 -3.68
C VAL A 95 -30.18 -6.01 -2.25
N GLN A 96 -30.36 -4.70 -2.05
CA GLN A 96 -30.32 -4.09 -0.71
C GLN A 96 -31.16 -4.89 0.32
N GLY A 97 -30.59 -5.14 1.51
CA GLY A 97 -31.21 -5.98 2.55
C GLY A 97 -30.89 -7.48 2.45
N THR A 98 -30.25 -7.92 1.36
CA THR A 98 -29.86 -9.32 1.14
C THR A 98 -28.35 -9.46 1.27
N ARG A 99 -27.87 -10.32 2.19
CA ARG A 99 -26.44 -10.59 2.41
C ARG A 99 -25.61 -9.32 2.65
N ASP A 100 -26.20 -8.30 3.28
CA ASP A 100 -25.48 -7.08 3.67
C ASP A 100 -24.37 -7.39 4.68
N ILE A 101 -24.65 -8.36 5.56
CA ILE A 101 -23.71 -8.96 6.52
C ILE A 101 -23.81 -10.48 6.36
N VAL A 102 -22.66 -11.13 6.23
CA VAL A 102 -22.54 -12.60 6.23
C VAL A 102 -21.67 -12.99 7.42
N TYR A 103 -22.26 -13.68 8.40
CA TYR A 103 -21.55 -14.06 9.62
C TYR A 103 -20.54 -15.17 9.38
N ILE A 104 -19.48 -15.22 10.16
CA ILE A 104 -18.54 -16.33 10.16
C ILE A 104 -18.96 -17.30 11.25
N TYR A 105 -19.45 -18.48 10.86
CA TYR A 105 -19.86 -19.53 11.78
C TYR A 105 -19.26 -20.87 11.37
N ASN A 106 -18.12 -21.18 11.97
CA ASN A 106 -17.29 -22.34 11.65
C ASN A 106 -18.01 -23.66 12.02
N ARG A 107 -18.72 -24.24 11.05
CA ARG A 107 -19.24 -25.62 11.11
C ARG A 107 -18.27 -26.63 10.50
N VAL A 108 -17.35 -26.15 9.68
CA VAL A 108 -16.30 -26.93 9.02
C VAL A 108 -14.96 -26.42 9.50
N ASN A 109 -14.09 -27.33 9.97
CA ASN A 109 -12.78 -26.97 10.56
C ASN A 109 -11.62 -26.97 9.54
N GLU A 110 -11.87 -27.46 8.33
CA GLU A 110 -10.91 -27.51 7.23
C GLU A 110 -11.09 -26.36 6.24
N ALA A 111 -10.09 -26.18 5.36
CA ALA A 111 -10.15 -25.19 4.30
C ALA A 111 -11.05 -25.68 3.14
N VAL A 112 -12.02 -24.84 2.74
CA VAL A 112 -13.01 -25.18 1.70
C VAL A 112 -12.75 -24.34 0.44
N GLU A 113 -12.99 -24.94 -0.74
CA GLU A 113 -12.82 -24.25 -2.02
C GLU A 113 -13.67 -22.98 -2.07
N LEU A 114 -13.04 -21.85 -2.40
CA LEU A 114 -13.65 -20.52 -2.42
C LEU A 114 -14.95 -20.51 -3.22
N ARG A 115 -14.96 -21.15 -4.40
CA ARG A 115 -16.15 -21.25 -5.25
C ARG A 115 -17.30 -21.98 -4.57
N SER A 116 -17.02 -23.04 -3.82
CA SER A 116 -18.03 -23.77 -3.04
C SER A 116 -18.59 -22.92 -1.90
N ILE A 117 -17.74 -22.14 -1.24
CA ILE A 117 -18.17 -21.20 -0.20
C ILE A 117 -19.09 -20.12 -0.79
N MET A 118 -18.73 -19.52 -1.94
CA MET A 118 -19.57 -18.49 -2.57
C MET A 118 -20.89 -19.06 -3.07
N ASN A 119 -20.91 -20.27 -3.65
CA ASN A 119 -22.14 -20.96 -4.01
C ASN A 119 -23.04 -21.24 -2.78
N PHE A 120 -22.43 -21.63 -1.64
CA PHE A 120 -23.14 -21.86 -0.39
C PHE A 120 -23.81 -20.58 0.11
N VAL A 121 -23.06 -19.47 0.14
CA VAL A 121 -23.58 -18.17 0.59
C VAL A 121 -24.66 -17.67 -0.36
N ALA A 122 -24.46 -17.79 -1.67
CA ALA A 122 -25.41 -17.35 -2.70
C ALA A 122 -26.73 -18.14 -2.71
N SER A 123 -26.75 -19.35 -2.14
CA SER A 123 -27.94 -20.22 -2.12
C SER A 123 -29.09 -19.61 -1.33
N ASP A 124 -30.32 -19.76 -1.84
CA ASP A 124 -31.56 -19.38 -1.15
C ASP A 124 -32.17 -20.56 -0.36
N ASP A 125 -31.51 -21.72 -0.32
CA ASP A 125 -31.89 -22.86 0.53
C ASP A 125 -31.80 -22.47 2.01
N LEU A 126 -32.85 -22.77 2.79
CA LEU A 126 -32.86 -22.55 4.23
C LEU A 126 -31.79 -23.36 4.98
N ASN A 127 -31.33 -24.48 4.42
CA ASN A 127 -30.25 -25.29 4.99
C ASN A 127 -28.88 -24.61 4.91
N THR A 128 -28.71 -23.63 4.01
CA THR A 128 -27.48 -22.83 3.91
C THR A 128 -27.51 -21.56 4.76
N ARG A 129 -28.54 -21.40 5.62
CA ARG A 129 -28.68 -20.27 6.55
C ARG A 129 -28.73 -20.73 8.00
N LEU A 130 -28.32 -19.84 8.91
CA LEU A 130 -28.48 -20.06 10.35
C LEU A 130 -29.91 -19.75 10.75
N GLN A 131 -30.62 -20.77 11.23
CA GLN A 131 -31.96 -20.60 11.77
C GLN A 131 -31.86 -20.01 13.19
N VAL A 132 -32.48 -18.86 13.40
CA VAL A 132 -32.52 -18.17 14.71
C VAL A 132 -33.98 -18.12 15.16
N PRO A 133 -34.33 -18.67 16.35
CA PRO A 133 -35.71 -18.65 16.82
C PRO A 133 -36.29 -17.24 16.90
N GLY A 134 -37.40 -16.99 16.20
CA GLY A 134 -38.10 -15.70 16.23
C GLY A 134 -37.48 -14.60 15.36
N GLU A 135 -36.39 -14.89 14.63
CA GLU A 135 -35.72 -13.95 13.74
C GLU A 135 -35.65 -14.51 12.31
N ALA A 136 -35.33 -13.63 11.35
CA ALA A 136 -35.06 -14.08 9.98
C ALA A 136 -33.77 -14.92 9.95
N PRO A 137 -33.69 -15.96 9.08
CA PRO A 137 -32.47 -16.75 8.94
C PRO A 137 -31.28 -15.86 8.55
N LEU A 138 -30.13 -16.08 9.17
CA LEU A 138 -28.92 -15.31 8.93
C LEU A 138 -28.02 -16.00 7.90
N ASP A 139 -27.47 -15.23 6.97
CA ASP A 139 -26.46 -15.71 6.03
C ASP A 139 -25.12 -15.91 6.73
N TYR A 140 -24.40 -16.99 6.41
CA TYR A 140 -23.11 -17.28 7.04
C TYR A 140 -22.10 -17.99 6.13
N LEU A 141 -20.83 -17.81 6.45
CA LEU A 141 -19.72 -18.63 5.95
C LEU A 141 -19.56 -19.86 6.86
N PRO A 142 -19.57 -21.10 6.31
CA PRO A 142 -19.47 -22.33 7.10
C PRO A 142 -18.05 -22.60 7.64
N THR A 143 -17.06 -21.83 7.19
CA THR A 143 -15.67 -21.83 7.65
C THR A 143 -15.05 -20.47 7.34
N ASN A 144 -14.10 -20.03 8.17
CA ASN A 144 -13.24 -18.89 7.87
C ASN A 144 -11.96 -19.29 7.13
N LYS A 145 -11.71 -20.58 6.94
CA LYS A 145 -10.55 -21.12 6.22
C LYS A 145 -10.91 -21.37 4.77
N ILE A 146 -10.25 -20.65 3.88
CA ILE A 146 -10.52 -20.68 2.45
C ILE A 146 -9.34 -21.31 1.74
N LYS A 147 -9.62 -22.12 0.73
CA LYS A 147 -8.65 -22.52 -0.26
C LYS A 147 -9.09 -22.16 -1.67
N LEU A 148 -8.12 -21.95 -2.56
CA LEU A 148 -8.31 -21.76 -3.98
C LEU A 148 -7.31 -22.65 -4.71
N THR A 149 -7.81 -23.70 -5.36
CA THR A 149 -6.97 -24.55 -6.22
C THR A 149 -6.44 -23.75 -7.43
N VAL A 150 -5.15 -23.85 -7.70
CA VAL A 150 -4.45 -23.05 -8.71
C VAL A 150 -4.25 -23.85 -10.00
N ASN A 151 -4.77 -23.33 -11.11
CA ASN A 151 -4.41 -23.83 -12.44
C ASN A 151 -3.08 -23.20 -12.88
N LYS A 152 -1.98 -23.94 -12.69
CA LYS A 152 -0.62 -23.48 -13.00
C LYS A 152 -0.43 -23.11 -14.48
N GLU A 153 -1.02 -23.87 -15.41
CA GLU A 153 -0.93 -23.58 -16.85
C GLU A 153 -1.62 -22.25 -17.21
N LYS A 154 -2.79 -21.99 -16.61
CA LYS A 154 -3.52 -20.73 -16.79
C LYS A 154 -2.72 -19.55 -16.22
N VAL A 155 -2.15 -19.70 -15.01
CA VAL A 155 -1.33 -18.65 -14.37
C VAL A 155 -0.13 -18.25 -15.22
N LEU A 156 0.55 -19.22 -15.84
CA LEU A 156 1.69 -18.97 -16.72
C LEU A 156 1.25 -18.38 -18.07
N SER A 157 0.21 -18.94 -18.70
CA SER A 157 -0.27 -18.48 -20.01
C SER A 157 -0.88 -17.07 -19.98
N THR A 158 -1.43 -16.63 -18.84
CA THR A 158 -1.92 -15.25 -18.67
C THR A 158 -0.84 -14.27 -18.23
N GLY A 159 0.40 -14.74 -17.99
CA GLY A 159 1.50 -13.90 -17.53
C GLY A 159 1.36 -13.43 -16.08
N THR A 160 0.43 -14.01 -15.30
CA THR A 160 0.24 -13.67 -13.88
C THR A 160 1.52 -13.91 -13.07
N VAL A 161 2.26 -14.97 -13.41
CA VAL A 161 3.59 -15.28 -12.87
C VAL A 161 4.55 -15.50 -14.03
N LYS A 162 5.76 -14.92 -13.95
CA LYS A 162 6.82 -15.11 -14.96
C LYS A 162 7.42 -16.52 -14.87
N ALA A 163 7.93 -17.03 -15.99
CA ALA A 163 8.56 -18.36 -16.05
C ALA A 163 9.70 -18.55 -15.02
N LYS A 164 10.47 -17.49 -14.72
CA LYS A 164 11.54 -17.55 -13.69
C LYS A 164 11.03 -17.91 -12.29
N ASP A 165 9.77 -17.59 -12.00
CA ASP A 165 9.11 -17.81 -10.72
C ASP A 165 8.16 -19.00 -10.75
N GLU A 166 8.14 -19.79 -11.83
CA GLU A 166 7.21 -20.91 -12.00
C GLU A 166 7.27 -21.91 -10.83
N ALA A 167 8.46 -22.17 -10.31
CA ALA A 167 8.69 -23.09 -9.20
C ALA A 167 8.09 -22.60 -7.86
N LEU A 168 7.76 -21.31 -7.76
CA LEU A 168 7.16 -20.71 -6.56
C LEU A 168 5.63 -20.77 -6.55
N ILE A 169 5.01 -21.17 -7.67
CA ILE A 169 3.56 -21.28 -7.78
C ILE A 169 3.07 -22.40 -6.85
N VAL A 170 2.22 -22.06 -5.89
CA VAL A 170 1.61 -23.06 -5.00
C VAL A 170 0.48 -23.78 -5.74
N PRO A 171 0.29 -25.10 -5.51
CA PRO A 171 -0.84 -25.84 -6.10
C PRO A 171 -2.20 -25.35 -5.59
N THR A 172 -2.22 -24.83 -4.35
CA THR A 172 -3.40 -24.32 -3.69
C THR A 172 -3.01 -23.11 -2.84
N MET A 173 -3.76 -22.02 -2.99
CA MET A 173 -3.68 -20.89 -2.06
C MET A 173 -4.60 -21.17 -0.88
N GLU A 174 -4.10 -21.05 0.34
CA GLU A 174 -4.88 -21.18 1.57
C GLU A 174 -4.70 -19.96 2.45
N TRP A 175 -5.79 -19.40 2.95
CA TRP A 175 -5.81 -18.26 3.86
C TRP A 175 -7.00 -18.32 4.81
N SER A 176 -7.08 -17.37 5.74
CA SER A 176 -8.22 -17.25 6.65
C SER A 176 -8.74 -15.83 6.72
N ILE A 177 -10.06 -15.69 6.74
CA ILE A 177 -10.72 -14.41 6.99
C ILE A 177 -10.73 -14.15 8.50
N LYS A 178 -10.40 -12.92 8.88
CA LYS A 178 -10.39 -12.46 10.28
C LYS A 178 -11.75 -11.86 10.66
N GLY A 179 -12.06 -11.89 11.95
CA GLY A 179 -13.32 -11.34 12.49
C GLY A 179 -14.46 -12.35 12.54
N ASN A 180 -15.67 -11.84 12.81
CA ASN A 180 -16.86 -12.65 13.05
C ASN A 180 -17.92 -12.52 11.95
N TYR A 181 -17.69 -11.66 10.96
CA TYR A 181 -18.55 -11.46 9.80
C TYR A 181 -17.76 -10.80 8.68
N ILE A 182 -18.30 -10.86 7.46
CA ILE A 182 -17.90 -10.03 6.33
C ILE A 182 -19.08 -9.19 5.87
N GLN A 183 -18.78 -8.00 5.33
CA GLN A 183 -19.78 -7.18 4.65
C GLN A 183 -19.93 -7.63 3.19
N LYS A 184 -21.01 -7.20 2.54
CA LYS A 184 -21.27 -7.50 1.13
C LYS A 184 -20.11 -7.15 0.20
N SER A 185 -19.42 -6.03 0.43
CA SER A 185 -18.24 -5.64 -0.36
C SER A 185 -17.13 -6.70 -0.33
N ALA A 186 -16.80 -7.22 0.85
CA ALA A 186 -15.85 -8.31 1.02
C ALA A 186 -16.36 -9.62 0.41
N MET A 187 -17.66 -9.93 0.52
CA MET A 187 -18.27 -11.07 -0.18
C MET A 187 -18.11 -10.94 -1.70
N MET A 188 -18.30 -9.74 -2.25
CA MET A 188 -18.14 -9.50 -3.69
C MET A 188 -16.69 -9.62 -4.15
N ILE A 189 -15.70 -9.21 -3.36
CA ILE A 189 -14.28 -9.48 -3.67
C ILE A 189 -14.05 -10.99 -3.82
N LEU A 190 -14.55 -11.78 -2.86
CA LEU A 190 -14.43 -13.24 -2.86
C LEU A 190 -15.14 -13.88 -4.06
N GLU A 191 -16.35 -13.43 -4.40
CA GLU A 191 -17.13 -13.86 -5.57
C GLU A 191 -16.37 -13.57 -6.89
N ILE A 192 -15.75 -12.40 -7.01
CA ILE A 192 -14.95 -12.04 -8.19
C ILE A 192 -13.74 -12.96 -8.31
N ILE A 193 -13.00 -13.17 -7.22
CA ILE A 193 -11.83 -14.06 -7.21
C ILE A 193 -12.24 -15.50 -7.56
N ALA A 194 -13.36 -15.99 -7.02
CA ALA A 194 -13.87 -17.34 -7.25
C ALA A 194 -14.15 -17.66 -8.73
N ASN A 195 -14.55 -16.64 -9.50
CA ASN A 195 -14.99 -16.79 -10.88
C ASN A 195 -14.00 -16.25 -11.92
N ASN A 196 -12.91 -15.61 -11.49
CA ASN A 196 -11.95 -14.98 -12.39
C ASN A 196 -11.03 -15.97 -13.15
N ASN A 197 -10.72 -17.13 -12.56
CA ASN A 197 -9.84 -18.15 -13.16
C ASN A 197 -8.54 -17.58 -13.79
N TRP A 198 -7.93 -16.60 -13.12
CA TRP A 198 -6.71 -15.89 -13.57
C TRP A 198 -6.84 -15.17 -14.93
N GLU A 199 -8.05 -14.95 -15.45
CA GLU A 199 -8.28 -14.30 -16.74
C GLU A 199 -8.03 -12.80 -16.69
N ARG A 200 -8.37 -12.18 -15.56
CA ARG A 200 -8.07 -10.77 -15.30
C ARG A 200 -7.11 -10.63 -14.13
N PRO A 201 -6.04 -9.84 -14.24
CA PRO A 201 -5.21 -9.51 -13.09
C PRO A 201 -6.02 -8.78 -12.00
N ILE A 202 -5.91 -9.23 -10.75
CA ILE A 202 -6.62 -8.62 -9.61
C ILE A 202 -5.63 -7.82 -8.77
N TYR A 203 -5.98 -6.56 -8.51
CA TYR A 203 -5.16 -5.60 -7.79
C TYR A 203 -5.92 -4.96 -6.63
N PHE A 204 -5.17 -4.51 -5.62
CA PHE A 204 -5.67 -3.74 -4.49
C PHE A 204 -4.79 -2.51 -4.29
N VAL A 205 -5.39 -1.34 -4.00
CA VAL A 205 -4.61 -0.13 -3.63
C VAL A 205 -3.95 -0.26 -2.25
N SER A 206 -4.46 -1.16 -1.41
CA SER A 206 -3.97 -1.45 -0.07
C SER A 206 -4.26 -2.92 0.27
N PRO A 207 -3.35 -3.62 0.97
CA PRO A 207 -3.59 -4.97 1.48
C PRO A 207 -4.48 -4.97 2.74
N TYR A 208 -4.87 -3.79 3.22
CA TYR A 208 -5.60 -3.58 4.47
C TYR A 208 -6.82 -2.67 4.28
N GLY A 209 -7.69 -2.66 5.28
CA GLY A 209 -8.94 -1.90 5.30
C GLY A 209 -10.07 -2.76 4.75
N ASP A 210 -10.96 -2.15 3.99
CA ASP A 210 -12.13 -2.83 3.42
C ASP A 210 -11.76 -3.90 2.39
N SER A 211 -10.52 -3.87 1.87
CA SER A 211 -9.95 -4.87 0.98
C SER A 211 -9.38 -6.12 1.69
N ASP A 212 -9.26 -6.11 3.03
CA ASP A 212 -8.63 -7.22 3.77
C ASP A 212 -9.56 -8.43 3.87
N VAL A 213 -9.48 -9.28 2.85
CA VAL A 213 -10.10 -10.62 2.84
C VAL A 213 -9.10 -11.73 3.18
N GLY A 214 -7.96 -11.39 3.81
CA GLY A 214 -6.94 -12.33 4.27
C GLY A 214 -5.90 -12.74 3.22
N LEU A 215 -5.78 -12.01 2.10
CA LEU A 215 -4.91 -12.37 0.97
C LEU A 215 -3.48 -11.83 1.03
N ALA A 216 -3.10 -11.13 2.11
CA ALA A 216 -1.84 -10.40 2.20
C ALA A 216 -0.59 -11.25 1.84
N ASP A 217 -0.58 -12.52 2.22
CA ASP A 217 0.52 -13.47 1.93
C ASP A 217 0.63 -13.88 0.46
N TYR A 218 -0.34 -13.52 -0.39
CA TYR A 218 -0.38 -13.85 -1.82
C TYR A 218 -0.35 -12.60 -2.70
N LEU A 219 0.12 -11.48 -2.14
CA LEU A 219 0.25 -10.23 -2.88
C LEU A 219 1.66 -10.06 -3.45
N GLN A 220 1.75 -9.33 -4.54
CA GLN A 220 2.97 -8.81 -5.13
C GLN A 220 2.89 -7.28 -5.16
N HIS A 221 3.91 -6.60 -4.66
CA HIS A 221 3.99 -5.14 -4.62
C HIS A 221 4.46 -4.61 -5.97
N ASP A 222 3.52 -4.12 -6.76
CA ASP A 222 3.67 -3.80 -8.18
C ASP A 222 3.84 -2.29 -8.44
N GLY A 223 4.19 -1.52 -7.40
CA GLY A 223 4.34 -0.07 -7.43
C GLY A 223 3.36 0.60 -6.49
N PHE A 224 2.28 1.17 -7.03
CA PHE A 224 1.24 1.83 -6.24
C PHE A 224 0.08 0.88 -5.90
N ALA A 225 0.09 -0.34 -6.45
CA ALA A 225 -0.93 -1.35 -6.22
C ALA A 225 -0.31 -2.72 -5.94
N TYR A 226 -1.10 -3.57 -5.28
CA TYR A 226 -0.74 -4.93 -4.89
C TYR A 226 -1.48 -5.94 -5.78
N ARG A 227 -0.75 -6.75 -6.56
CA ARG A 227 -1.30 -7.79 -7.42
C ARG A 227 -1.50 -9.10 -6.67
N LEU A 228 -2.66 -9.74 -6.83
CA LEU A 228 -2.87 -11.12 -6.38
C LEU A 228 -2.10 -12.10 -7.27
N VAL A 229 -1.23 -12.93 -6.67
CA VAL A 229 -0.47 -13.97 -7.36
C VAL A 229 -0.45 -15.26 -6.52
N PRO A 230 -0.41 -16.45 -7.14
CA PRO A 230 -0.41 -17.73 -6.42
C PRO A 230 1.00 -18.09 -5.90
N ILE A 231 1.70 -17.14 -5.29
CA ILE A 231 3.00 -17.33 -4.64
C ILE A 231 2.86 -16.90 -3.20
N LYS A 232 3.10 -17.81 -2.26
CA LYS A 232 3.04 -17.50 -0.84
C LYS A 232 4.30 -16.76 -0.41
N SER A 233 4.14 -15.58 0.19
CA SER A 233 5.22 -14.71 0.64
C SER A 233 4.79 -14.02 1.92
N VAL A 234 5.15 -14.62 3.06
CA VAL A 234 4.83 -14.08 4.39
C VAL A 234 5.73 -12.90 4.66
N ALA A 235 5.13 -11.72 4.84
CA ALA A 235 5.89 -10.52 5.14
C ALA A 235 6.35 -10.53 6.61
N PRO A 236 7.58 -10.07 6.90
CA PRO A 236 8.06 -9.95 8.27
C PRO A 236 7.30 -8.89 9.08
N ASP A 237 6.71 -7.91 8.41
CA ASP A 237 6.02 -6.76 9.00
C ASP A 237 4.99 -6.15 8.03
N PHE A 238 4.24 -5.16 8.53
CA PHE A 238 3.16 -4.48 7.79
C PHE A 238 3.63 -3.51 6.67
N LEU A 239 4.91 -3.16 6.66
CA LEU A 239 5.55 -2.30 5.68
C LEU A 239 6.12 -3.09 4.49
N SER A 240 6.40 -4.38 4.73
CA SER A 240 7.05 -5.30 3.80
C SER A 240 6.07 -6.23 3.07
N ILE A 241 4.77 -5.93 3.10
CA ILE A 241 3.73 -6.75 2.47
C ILE A 241 3.92 -6.85 0.95
N GLY A 242 3.64 -8.05 0.47
CA GLY A 242 3.69 -8.45 -0.93
C GLY A 242 5.11 -8.70 -1.43
N ARG A 243 5.33 -9.77 -2.20
CA ARG A 243 6.64 -10.03 -2.83
C ARG A 243 7.00 -8.93 -3.84
N ILE A 244 8.27 -8.84 -4.22
CA ILE A 244 8.71 -7.92 -5.29
C ILE A 244 9.16 -8.75 -6.50
N ASP A 245 8.68 -8.36 -7.68
CA ASP A 245 9.30 -8.70 -8.97
C ASP A 245 10.17 -7.50 -9.37
N GLU A 246 11.48 -7.65 -9.17
CA GLU A 246 12.43 -6.55 -9.25
C GLU A 246 12.51 -5.91 -10.64
N ASP A 247 12.43 -6.71 -11.70
CA ASP A 247 12.53 -6.19 -13.07
C ASP A 247 11.27 -5.38 -13.43
N LEU A 248 10.09 -5.87 -13.01
CA LEU A 248 8.81 -5.18 -13.24
C LEU A 248 8.74 -3.88 -12.43
N LEU A 249 9.09 -3.94 -11.15
CA LEU A 249 9.02 -2.78 -10.26
C LEU A 249 10.05 -1.72 -10.65
N TYR A 250 11.26 -2.13 -11.04
CA TYR A 250 12.28 -1.22 -11.57
C TYR A 250 11.80 -0.48 -12.81
N ASP A 251 11.29 -1.20 -13.82
CA ASP A 251 10.78 -0.57 -15.04
C ASP A 251 9.67 0.44 -14.74
N LYS A 252 8.75 0.09 -13.84
CA LYS A 252 7.68 0.99 -13.41
C LYS A 252 8.21 2.25 -12.75
N LEU A 253 9.02 2.13 -11.70
CA LEU A 253 9.50 3.28 -10.91
C LEU A 253 10.45 4.20 -11.71
N ILE A 254 11.30 3.62 -12.55
CA ILE A 254 12.36 4.35 -13.25
C ILE A 254 11.90 4.87 -14.61
N ASN A 255 11.19 4.04 -15.40
CA ASN A 255 10.92 4.34 -16.81
C ASN A 255 9.48 4.77 -17.08
N LYS A 256 8.49 4.29 -16.32
CA LYS A 256 7.07 4.50 -16.65
C LYS A 256 6.36 5.52 -15.76
N PHE A 257 6.66 5.55 -14.47
CA PHE A 257 5.95 6.37 -13.51
C PHE A 257 6.24 7.86 -13.69
N ARG A 258 5.22 8.66 -13.44
CA ARG A 258 5.24 10.12 -13.48
C ARG A 258 5.12 10.66 -12.07
N TRP A 259 5.73 11.81 -11.80
CA TRP A 259 5.86 12.31 -10.44
C TRP A 259 5.37 13.75 -10.24
N GLY A 260 4.62 14.29 -11.20
CA GLY A 260 3.84 15.50 -11.01
C GLY A 260 4.65 16.74 -10.62
N ARG A 261 5.93 16.80 -11.01
CA ARG A 261 6.88 17.88 -10.65
C ARG A 261 7.08 18.04 -9.15
N MET A 262 6.89 16.97 -8.36
CA MET A 262 6.87 17.04 -6.90
C MET A 262 8.18 17.49 -6.25
N ASN A 263 9.30 17.41 -6.97
CA ASN A 263 10.61 17.85 -6.53
C ASN A 263 10.98 19.27 -7.01
N GLU A 264 10.19 19.88 -7.89
CA GLU A 264 10.55 21.16 -8.49
C GLU A 264 10.48 22.31 -7.47
N PRO A 265 11.51 23.18 -7.39
CA PRO A 265 11.54 24.27 -6.41
C PRO A 265 10.34 25.21 -6.48
N ASP A 266 9.81 25.46 -7.68
CA ASP A 266 8.69 26.37 -7.94
C ASP A 266 7.30 25.79 -7.61
N VAL A 267 7.20 24.49 -7.32
CA VAL A 267 5.91 23.83 -7.04
C VAL A 267 5.64 23.76 -5.54
N PHE A 268 4.57 24.38 -5.05
CA PHE A 268 4.18 24.28 -3.65
C PHE A 268 3.60 22.90 -3.29
N ILE A 269 4.24 22.21 -2.34
CA ILE A 269 3.81 20.90 -1.84
C ILE A 269 3.16 21.07 -0.48
N ASP A 270 1.83 20.92 -0.43
CA ASP A 270 1.07 21.08 0.79
C ASP A 270 1.08 19.83 1.69
N HIS A 271 0.53 19.98 2.90
CA HIS A 271 0.40 18.89 3.87
C HIS A 271 -0.30 17.65 3.28
N ASN A 272 -1.35 17.83 2.46
CA ASN A 272 -2.09 16.70 1.89
C ASN A 272 -1.25 15.95 0.86
N ASN A 273 -0.43 16.66 0.07
CA ASN A 273 0.49 16.05 -0.88
C ASN A 273 1.58 15.25 -0.14
N GLN A 274 2.13 15.82 0.93
CA GLN A 274 3.09 15.12 1.80
C GLN A 274 2.47 13.87 2.42
N ARG A 275 1.26 13.99 2.96
CA ARG A 275 0.51 12.88 3.56
C ARG A 275 0.23 11.79 2.53
N THR A 276 -0.23 12.12 1.33
CA THR A 276 -0.49 11.14 0.28
C THR A 276 0.78 10.42 -0.15
N ALA A 277 1.92 11.11 -0.30
CA ALA A 277 3.20 10.47 -0.61
C ALA A 277 3.65 9.48 0.49
N MET A 278 3.36 9.78 1.76
CA MET A 278 3.59 8.85 2.88
C MET A 278 2.64 7.65 2.86
N VAL A 279 1.35 7.86 2.58
CA VAL A 279 0.34 6.78 2.45
C VAL A 279 0.70 5.82 1.32
N LEU A 280 1.19 6.35 0.20
CA LEU A 280 1.72 5.61 -0.94
C LEU A 280 3.06 4.92 -0.64
N LYS A 281 3.69 5.24 0.50
CA LYS A 281 4.97 4.68 0.95
C LYS A 281 6.03 4.74 -0.15
N ILE A 282 6.16 5.90 -0.83
CA ILE A 282 7.06 6.03 -1.99
C ILE A 282 8.50 5.66 -1.60
N ARG A 283 9.07 6.27 -0.55
CA ARG A 283 10.44 5.96 -0.08
C ARG A 283 10.62 4.49 0.27
N ASN A 284 9.64 3.89 0.95
CA ASN A 284 9.66 2.46 1.27
C ASN A 284 9.73 1.59 0.01
N THR A 285 8.90 1.88 -0.98
CA THR A 285 8.85 1.11 -2.23
C THR A 285 10.21 1.13 -2.95
N PHE A 286 10.86 2.28 -3.00
CA PHE A 286 12.22 2.40 -3.52
C PHE A 286 13.26 1.66 -2.65
N ASN A 287 13.18 1.75 -1.32
CA ASN A 287 14.07 1.01 -0.40
C ASN A 287 13.98 -0.50 -0.62
N ARG A 288 12.78 -1.05 -0.63
CA ARG A 288 12.58 -2.50 -0.79
C ARG A 288 13.08 -2.99 -2.15
N LEU A 289 12.93 -2.19 -3.20
CA LEU A 289 13.52 -2.49 -4.50
C LEU A 289 15.06 -2.44 -4.45
N ALA A 290 15.64 -1.40 -3.85
CA ALA A 290 17.09 -1.26 -3.72
C ALA A 290 17.70 -2.44 -2.95
N GLU A 291 17.10 -2.85 -1.82
CA GLU A 291 17.51 -4.02 -1.03
C GLU A 291 17.49 -5.31 -1.86
N LYS A 292 16.40 -5.53 -2.61
CA LYS A 292 16.28 -6.70 -3.50
C LYS A 292 17.36 -6.69 -4.59
N LEU A 293 17.64 -5.54 -5.20
CA LEU A 293 18.70 -5.39 -6.20
C LEU A 293 20.11 -5.59 -5.62
N ILE A 294 20.36 -5.12 -4.39
CA ILE A 294 21.62 -5.34 -3.66
C ILE A 294 21.85 -6.83 -3.43
N VAL A 295 20.84 -7.56 -2.94
CA VAL A 295 20.92 -9.01 -2.70
C VAL A 295 21.22 -9.79 -3.99
N GLU A 296 20.75 -9.30 -5.14
CA GLU A 296 21.02 -9.89 -6.46
C GLU A 296 22.35 -9.44 -7.08
N GLY A 297 23.12 -8.57 -6.42
CA GLY A 297 24.36 -8.02 -6.95
C GLY A 297 24.16 -7.01 -8.11
N LYS A 298 22.94 -6.50 -8.31
CA LYS A 298 22.61 -5.49 -9.32
C LYS A 298 22.93 -4.07 -8.80
N THR A 299 24.19 -3.83 -8.47
CA THR A 299 24.69 -2.61 -7.81
C THR A 299 24.30 -1.32 -8.54
N ASP A 300 24.55 -1.23 -9.84
CA ASP A 300 24.28 -0.01 -10.62
C ASP A 300 22.79 0.35 -10.62
N SER A 301 21.92 -0.67 -10.77
CA SER A 301 20.47 -0.49 -10.70
C SER A 301 20.02 -0.05 -9.30
N ALA A 302 20.60 -0.62 -8.24
CA ALA A 302 20.28 -0.22 -6.87
C ALA A 302 20.67 1.25 -6.60
N ILE A 303 21.86 1.68 -7.05
CA ILE A 303 22.29 3.08 -6.95
C ILE A 303 21.34 4.00 -7.73
N ASN A 304 20.92 3.62 -8.94
CA ASN A 304 19.98 4.41 -9.73
C ASN A 304 18.62 4.58 -9.02
N VAL A 305 18.09 3.51 -8.41
CA VAL A 305 16.85 3.54 -7.62
C VAL A 305 16.99 4.48 -6.42
N LEU A 306 18.09 4.41 -5.66
CA LEU A 306 18.32 5.28 -4.52
C LEU A 306 18.50 6.75 -4.92
N ASN A 307 19.25 7.02 -5.99
CA ASN A 307 19.44 8.39 -6.50
C ASN A 307 18.11 8.97 -6.94
N LYS A 308 17.29 8.19 -7.67
CA LYS A 308 15.97 8.62 -8.14
C LYS A 308 15.09 9.09 -6.98
N VAL A 309 14.98 8.33 -5.89
CA VAL A 309 14.12 8.72 -4.77
C VAL A 309 14.71 9.86 -3.93
N TYR A 310 16.04 9.94 -3.83
CA TYR A 310 16.72 11.06 -3.16
C TYR A 310 16.39 12.39 -3.84
N ASP A 311 16.56 12.45 -5.17
CA ASP A 311 16.30 13.65 -5.96
C ASP A 311 14.80 13.99 -6.05
N LEU A 312 13.95 12.96 -6.00
CA LEU A 312 12.51 13.10 -6.14
C LEU A 312 11.82 13.60 -4.86
N MET A 313 12.36 13.25 -3.69
CA MET A 313 11.73 13.57 -2.41
C MET A 313 12.69 14.35 -1.48
N PRO A 314 13.14 15.55 -1.90
CA PRO A 314 14.03 16.37 -1.09
C PRO A 314 13.33 16.81 0.20
N HIS A 315 14.10 16.99 1.27
CA HIS A 315 13.59 17.34 2.60
C HIS A 315 12.65 18.55 2.60
N GLU A 316 12.99 19.56 1.81
CA GLU A 316 12.31 20.85 1.73
C GLU A 316 10.88 20.72 1.18
N LYS A 317 10.62 19.67 0.38
CA LYS A 317 9.28 19.35 -0.17
C LYS A 317 8.61 18.24 0.63
N TYR A 318 9.38 17.21 0.97
CA TYR A 318 8.95 16.03 1.70
C TYR A 318 9.88 15.82 2.89
N PRO A 319 9.50 16.24 4.10
CA PRO A 319 10.33 16.10 5.28
C PRO A 319 10.85 14.67 5.45
N TYR A 320 12.06 14.54 5.99
CA TYR A 320 12.67 13.23 6.20
C TYR A 320 11.88 12.48 7.27
N ASP A 321 11.57 11.22 6.95
CA ASP A 321 10.88 10.25 7.78
C ASP A 321 11.78 9.03 7.99
N PHE A 322 11.29 8.06 8.74
CA PHE A 322 12.08 6.87 9.10
C PHE A 322 12.54 6.06 7.88
N PHE A 323 11.88 6.17 6.72
CA PHE A 323 12.34 5.50 5.50
C PHE A 323 13.65 6.08 4.95
N MET A 324 13.96 7.34 5.27
CA MET A 324 15.22 7.97 4.87
C MET A 324 16.44 7.30 5.53
N ILE A 325 16.24 6.71 6.71
CA ILE A 325 17.25 5.92 7.43
C ILE A 325 17.65 4.70 6.58
N GLY A 326 16.68 3.95 6.07
CA GLY A 326 16.90 2.82 5.17
C GLY A 326 17.55 3.23 3.84
N ILE A 327 17.20 4.40 3.28
CA ILE A 327 17.85 4.93 2.07
C ILE A 327 19.35 5.13 2.33
N ALA A 328 19.71 5.77 3.45
CA ALA A 328 21.10 6.00 3.80
C ALA A 328 21.86 4.70 4.07
N GLU A 329 21.24 3.75 4.77
CA GLU A 329 21.82 2.43 5.02
C GLU A 329 22.14 1.69 3.71
N ASN A 330 21.22 1.75 2.74
CA ASN A 330 21.41 1.12 1.43
C ASN A 330 22.54 1.79 0.63
N TYR A 331 22.74 3.10 0.74
CA TYR A 331 23.93 3.75 0.19
C TYR A 331 25.23 3.23 0.83
N TYR A 332 25.28 3.03 2.15
CA TYR A 332 26.46 2.43 2.78
C TYR A 332 26.71 1.00 2.30
N LYS A 333 25.67 0.16 2.18
CA LYS A 333 25.78 -1.22 1.64
C LYS A 333 26.38 -1.25 0.23
N LEU A 334 26.18 -0.17 -0.54
CA LEU A 334 26.71 0.02 -1.89
C LEU A 334 28.04 0.79 -1.94
N ASN A 335 28.69 1.01 -0.79
CA ASN A 335 29.92 1.79 -0.65
C ASN A 335 29.80 3.26 -1.09
N GLN A 336 28.59 3.83 -1.11
CA GLN A 336 28.32 5.24 -1.39
C GLN A 336 28.36 6.07 -0.09
N THR A 337 29.47 5.98 0.64
CA THR A 337 29.63 6.50 2.00
C THR A 337 29.41 8.01 2.10
N GLU A 338 29.90 8.79 1.13
CA GLU A 338 29.73 10.25 1.13
C GLU A 338 28.26 10.66 1.10
N ARG A 339 27.47 10.05 0.20
CA ARG A 339 26.03 10.31 0.09
C ARG A 339 25.28 9.88 1.35
N ALA A 340 25.64 8.74 1.91
CA ALA A 340 25.03 8.26 3.15
C ALA A 340 25.32 9.19 4.33
N ASN A 341 26.56 9.68 4.47
CA ASN A 341 26.95 10.67 5.46
C ASN A 341 26.20 12.01 5.28
N GLU A 342 26.02 12.47 4.03
CA GLU A 342 25.23 13.67 3.71
C GLU A 342 23.80 13.55 4.24
N ILE A 343 23.16 12.41 4.00
CA ILE A 343 21.79 12.14 4.46
C ILE A 343 21.72 12.12 5.99
N LEU A 344 22.59 11.35 6.66
CA LEU A 344 22.59 11.25 8.13
C LEU A 344 22.83 12.61 8.78
N LYS A 345 23.78 13.39 8.27
CA LYS A 345 24.08 14.72 8.78
C LYS A 345 22.89 15.67 8.62
N LYS A 346 22.30 15.73 7.42
CA LYS A 346 21.10 16.57 7.19
C LYS A 346 19.96 16.15 8.12
N TYR A 347 19.70 14.85 8.26
CA TYR A 347 18.63 14.36 9.13
C TYR A 347 18.90 14.67 10.62
N ASN A 348 20.15 14.52 11.08
CA ASN A 348 20.56 14.96 12.41
C ASN A 348 20.27 16.44 12.64
N ASP A 349 20.71 17.32 11.73
CA ASP A 349 20.56 18.78 11.87
C ASP A 349 19.08 19.19 11.99
N ILE A 350 18.23 18.63 11.12
CA ILE A 350 16.78 18.86 11.14
C ILE A 350 16.16 18.39 12.46
N THR A 351 16.56 17.21 12.92
CA THR A 351 15.99 16.57 14.13
C THR A 351 16.40 17.33 15.38
N VAL A 352 17.66 17.74 15.48
CA VAL A 352 18.17 18.63 16.53
C VAL A 352 17.42 19.97 16.50
N GLN A 353 17.18 20.56 15.33
CA GLN A 353 16.42 21.81 15.22
C GLN A 353 14.98 21.66 15.74
N LYS A 354 14.28 20.57 15.41
CA LYS A 354 12.95 20.25 15.95
C LYS A 354 12.97 20.12 17.47
N LEU A 355 13.94 19.39 18.02
CA LEU A 355 14.10 19.24 19.47
C LEU A 355 14.42 20.56 20.16
N LYS A 356 15.23 21.44 19.55
CA LYS A 356 15.44 22.82 20.04
C LYS A 356 14.14 23.61 20.05
N TYR A 357 13.34 23.53 18.98
CA TYR A 357 12.05 24.20 18.89
C TYR A 357 11.10 23.72 19.99
N TYR A 358 10.85 22.41 20.12
CA TYR A 358 10.00 21.87 21.18
C TYR A 358 10.51 22.25 22.59
N SER A 359 11.84 22.25 22.77
CA SER A 359 12.47 22.70 24.02
C SER A 359 12.36 24.20 24.26
N SER A 360 12.07 25.02 23.26
CA SER A 360 11.88 26.46 23.42
C SER A 360 10.45 26.82 23.82
N LEU A 361 9.50 25.90 23.62
CA LEU A 361 8.10 26.12 23.95
C LEU A 361 7.89 26.07 25.48
N GLY A 362 6.94 26.88 25.97
CA GLY A 362 6.57 26.90 27.38
C GLY A 362 5.89 25.60 27.83
N SER A 363 5.95 25.31 29.12
CA SER A 363 5.54 24.02 29.72
C SER A 363 4.11 23.58 29.39
N ARG A 364 3.20 24.52 29.10
CA ARG A 364 1.83 24.21 28.65
C ARG A 364 1.78 23.36 27.37
N PHE A 365 2.85 23.34 26.57
CA PHE A 365 2.93 22.57 25.33
C PHE A 365 3.65 21.22 25.48
N ASP A 366 4.23 20.91 26.65
CA ASP A 366 5.04 19.70 26.84
C ASP A 366 4.22 18.44 26.55
N GLY A 367 2.98 18.36 27.04
CA GLY A 367 2.10 17.22 26.77
C GLY A 367 1.68 17.10 25.29
N TYR A 368 1.65 18.21 24.54
CA TYR A 368 1.27 18.19 23.13
C TYR A 368 2.38 17.61 22.23
N PHE A 369 3.64 17.92 22.54
CA PHE A 369 4.80 17.49 21.74
C PHE A 369 5.59 16.32 22.37
N ASP A 370 5.12 15.73 23.47
CA ASP A 370 5.80 14.63 24.18
C ASP A 370 6.04 13.42 23.26
N TYR A 371 5.07 13.10 22.38
CA TYR A 371 5.23 12.05 21.38
C TYR A 371 6.29 12.41 20.33
N ASP A 372 6.19 13.60 19.72
CA ASP A 372 7.14 14.06 18.70
C ASP A 372 8.56 14.13 19.27
N PHE A 373 8.71 14.62 20.50
CA PHE A 373 10.00 14.70 21.17
C PHE A 373 10.64 13.31 21.30
N ARG A 374 9.90 12.31 21.77
CA ARG A 374 10.40 10.93 21.87
C ARG A 374 10.77 10.35 20.51
N VAL A 375 9.94 10.55 19.49
CA VAL A 375 10.21 10.07 18.13
C VAL A 375 11.49 10.69 17.58
N ASN A 376 11.73 11.98 17.80
CA ASN A 376 12.95 12.64 17.34
C ASN A 376 14.19 12.16 18.12
N ILE A 377 14.10 11.88 19.42
CA ILE A 377 15.20 11.25 20.17
C ILE A 377 15.51 9.85 19.64
N GLN A 378 14.48 9.02 19.44
CA GLN A 378 14.64 7.68 18.85
C GLN A 378 15.27 7.76 17.46
N THR A 379 14.87 8.74 16.64
CA THR A 379 15.46 9.00 15.32
C THR A 379 16.96 9.27 15.43
N LEU A 380 17.39 10.15 16.35
CA LEU A 380 18.83 10.40 16.55
C LEU A 380 19.57 9.13 16.99
N SER A 381 18.98 8.32 17.89
CA SER A 381 19.58 7.05 18.30
C SER A 381 19.74 6.06 17.13
N GLU A 382 18.77 5.98 16.22
CA GLU A 382 18.87 5.16 15.02
C GLU A 382 19.94 5.68 14.04
N LEU A 383 20.03 7.00 13.83
CA LEU A 383 21.08 7.61 13.01
C LEU A 383 22.47 7.33 13.58
N SER A 384 22.66 7.44 14.91
CA SER A 384 23.91 7.12 15.59
C SER A 384 24.26 5.63 15.44
N GLY A 385 23.28 4.73 15.63
CA GLY A 385 23.49 3.29 15.46
C GLY A 385 23.93 2.90 14.04
N ILE A 386 23.41 3.56 13.00
CA ILE A 386 23.87 3.35 11.63
C ILE A 386 25.27 3.91 11.42
N ALA A 387 25.54 5.14 11.87
CA ALA A 387 26.88 5.71 11.78
C ALA A 387 27.93 4.80 12.43
N ALA A 388 27.64 4.26 13.62
CA ALA A 388 28.50 3.30 14.31
C ALA A 388 28.69 2.00 13.50
N THR A 389 27.59 1.41 13.00
CA THR A 389 27.61 0.18 12.20
C THR A 389 28.54 0.28 10.99
N TYR A 390 28.60 1.45 10.36
CA TYR A 390 29.43 1.73 9.19
C TYR A 390 30.71 2.52 9.51
N ASN A 391 31.14 2.54 10.77
CA ASN A 391 32.40 3.14 11.24
C ASN A 391 32.55 4.65 10.96
N GLN A 392 31.45 5.41 10.93
CA GLN A 392 31.43 6.86 10.73
C GLN A 392 31.56 7.59 12.07
N THR A 393 32.66 7.37 12.80
CA THR A 393 32.84 7.80 14.19
C THR A 393 32.69 9.31 14.41
N ALA A 394 33.17 10.14 13.48
CA ALA A 394 33.03 11.59 13.60
C ALA A 394 31.57 12.03 13.59
N LEU A 395 30.78 11.47 12.65
CA LEU A 395 29.35 11.75 12.53
C LEU A 395 28.55 11.14 13.69
N GLN A 396 28.90 9.94 14.13
CA GLN A 396 28.33 9.32 15.33
C GLN A 396 28.48 10.25 16.55
N ASN A 397 29.70 10.73 16.82
CA ASN A 397 29.96 11.63 17.94
C ASN A 397 29.16 12.94 17.85
N GLU A 398 28.97 13.48 16.65
CA GLU A 398 28.14 14.66 16.41
C GLU A 398 26.67 14.39 16.79
N ILE A 399 26.12 13.24 16.38
CA ILE A 399 24.74 12.82 16.69
C ILE A 399 24.58 12.55 18.20
N ASP A 400 25.52 11.84 18.82
CA ASP A 400 25.49 11.52 20.25
C ASP A 400 25.54 12.77 21.13
N ASN A 401 26.31 13.79 20.74
CA ASN A 401 26.29 15.10 21.38
C ASN A 401 24.89 15.75 21.28
N GLY A 402 24.23 15.64 20.12
CA GLY A 402 22.84 16.05 19.92
C GLY A 402 21.89 15.37 20.90
N ILE A 403 21.98 14.05 21.06
CA ILE A 403 21.16 13.27 21.98
C ILE A 403 21.35 13.74 23.44
N ASN A 404 22.62 13.86 23.88
CA ASN A 404 22.97 14.22 25.25
C ASN A 404 22.47 15.62 25.66
N LEU A 405 22.38 16.56 24.70
CA LEU A 405 21.83 17.89 24.93
C LEU A 405 20.35 17.86 25.37
N PHE A 406 19.59 16.86 24.93
CA PHE A 406 18.14 16.79 25.13
C PHE A 406 17.68 15.77 26.16
N ILE A 407 18.40 14.65 26.35
CA ILE A 407 18.08 13.66 27.40
C ILE A 407 18.03 14.33 28.78
N ASN A 408 19.02 15.18 29.08
CA ASN A 408 19.09 15.87 30.37
C ASN A 408 17.92 16.86 30.58
N LYS A 409 17.50 17.55 29.51
CA LYS A 409 16.39 18.51 29.55
C LYS A 409 15.02 17.83 29.65
N TYR A 410 14.87 16.67 29.01
CA TYR A 410 13.62 15.91 29.04
C TYR A 410 13.37 15.31 30.42
N SER A 411 14.40 14.73 31.04
CA SER A 411 14.32 14.20 32.40
C SER A 411 13.95 15.28 33.44
N SER A 412 14.43 16.51 33.28
CA SER A 412 14.10 17.63 34.17
C SER A 412 12.70 18.22 33.99
N ARG A 413 12.01 17.95 32.87
CA ARG A 413 10.64 18.47 32.61
C ARG A 413 9.53 17.59 33.16
N ARG A 414 9.83 16.33 33.49
CA ARG A 414 8.87 15.36 34.02
C ARG A 414 8.85 15.29 35.56
N ASN A 415 9.80 15.95 36.21
CA ASN A 415 9.84 16.17 37.67
C ASN A 415 9.36 17.59 37.95
#